data_AF-A0A2N1NDU2-F1
#
_entry.id   AF-A0A2N1NDU2-F1
#
_cell.length_a   1.000
_cell.length_b   1.000
_cell.length_c   1.000
_cell.angle_alpha   90.00
_cell.angle_beta   90.00
_cell.angle_gamma   90.00
#
_symmetry.space_group_name_H-M   'P 1'
#
loop_
_entity.id
_entity.type
_entity.pdbx_description
1 polymer ?
#
loop_
_entity_poly.entity_id
_entity_poly.type
_entity_poly.pdbx_seq_one_letter_code
_entity_poly.pdbx_strand_id
1 'polypeptide(L)'
;MRENKDTNNKKKKSLTLAQKKELCEKQKDQKLSGVQLAAQYGISTSTVSDILKRSEHWLSIDTTLPNANNFREKSSVYPQLEEVMSIWVDQQISRNLTINGPIIQQKAHLQDG
;
A
#
# COMPACT_ATOMS: atom_id res chain seq x y z
N MET A 1 35.56 -2.72 26.61
CA MET A 1 34.89 -1.61 25.90
C MET A 1 33.75 -2.21 25.10
N ARG A 2 32.49 -1.88 25.42
CA ARG A 2 31.32 -2.31 24.64
C ARG A 2 30.82 -1.09 23.89
N GLU A 3 30.82 -1.20 22.57
CA GLU A 3 30.62 -0.11 21.61
C GLU A 3 29.26 0.55 21.72
N ASN A 4 29.28 1.83 21.37
CA ASN A 4 28.25 2.83 21.58
C ASN A 4 26.90 2.48 20.94
N LYS A 5 25.85 2.59 21.75
CA LYS A 5 24.45 2.57 21.31
C LYS A 5 24.14 3.96 20.77
N ASP A 6 24.45 4.19 19.51
CA ASP A 6 24.02 5.38 18.78
C ASP A 6 22.48 5.39 18.69
N THR A 7 21.86 6.08 19.62
CA THR A 7 20.44 6.43 19.58
C THR A 7 20.23 7.60 18.62
N ASN A 8 20.68 7.42 17.37
CA ASN A 8 20.36 8.36 16.31
C ASN A 8 18.88 8.16 15.96
N ASN A 9 18.04 9.08 16.41
CA ASN A 9 16.60 9.15 16.13
C ASN A 9 16.38 9.48 14.64
N LYS A 10 16.95 8.66 13.73
CA LYS A 10 16.72 8.72 12.30
C LYS A 10 15.25 8.39 12.09
N LYS A 11 14.49 9.37 11.57
CA LYS A 11 13.10 9.19 11.16
C LYS A 11 12.99 7.88 10.38
N LYS A 12 12.16 6.96 10.87
CA LYS A 12 11.96 5.66 10.23
C LYS A 12 11.43 5.90 8.82
N LYS A 13 12.23 5.56 7.81
CA LYS A 13 11.80 5.64 6.41
C LYS A 13 10.72 4.59 6.18
N SER A 14 9.57 5.02 5.70
CA SER A 14 8.48 4.12 5.30
C SER A 14 8.63 3.80 3.81
N LEU A 15 8.45 2.53 3.46
CA LEU A 15 8.41 2.10 2.06
C LEU A 15 6.97 2.10 1.54
N THR A 16 6.79 2.44 0.27
CA THR A 16 5.52 2.27 -0.43
C THR A 16 5.22 0.78 -0.64
N LEU A 17 3.97 0.45 -0.96
CA LEU A 17 3.57 -0.91 -1.30
C LEU A 17 4.40 -1.44 -2.50
N ALA A 18 4.57 -0.61 -3.53
CA ALA A 18 5.41 -0.93 -4.68
C ALA A 18 6.87 -1.21 -4.29
N GLN A 19 7.45 -0.40 -3.40
CA GLN A 19 8.83 -0.61 -2.92
C GLN A 19 8.98 -1.90 -2.10
N LYS A 20 7.95 -2.28 -1.32
CA LYS A 20 7.96 -3.55 -0.58
C LYS A 20 7.89 -4.75 -1.54
N LYS A 21 7.11 -4.65 -2.61
CA LYS A 21 7.07 -5.66 -3.68
C LYS A 21 8.42 -5.79 -4.36
N GLU A 22 8.99 -4.68 -4.83
CA GLU A 22 10.30 -4.65 -5.50
C GLU A 22 11.40 -5.23 -4.59
N LEU A 23 11.36 -4.95 -3.29
CA LEU A 23 12.28 -5.54 -2.32
C LEU A 23 12.17 -7.07 -2.28
N CYS A 24 10.95 -7.60 -2.29
CA CYS A 24 10.70 -9.05 -2.31
C CYS A 24 11.12 -9.68 -3.64
N GLU A 25 10.89 -9.02 -4.78
CA GLU A 25 11.36 -9.46 -6.10
C GLU A 25 12.87 -9.54 -6.16
N LYS A 26 13.58 -8.49 -5.69
CA LYS A 26 15.05 -8.51 -5.61
C LYS A 26 15.59 -9.61 -4.71
N GLN A 27 14.91 -9.88 -3.60
CA GLN A 27 15.29 -10.99 -2.73
C GLN A 27 15.10 -12.35 -3.44
N LYS A 28 14.00 -12.52 -4.18
CA LYS A 28 13.66 -13.76 -4.88
C LYS A 28 14.58 -14.02 -6.08
N ASP A 29 14.80 -13.00 -6.91
CA ASP A 29 15.49 -13.13 -8.19
C ASP A 29 17.01 -13.01 -8.05
N GLN A 30 17.47 -12.09 -7.20
CA GLN A 30 18.91 -11.78 -7.04
C GLN A 30 19.51 -12.37 -5.76
N LYS A 31 18.70 -13.00 -4.90
CA LYS A 31 19.12 -13.59 -3.61
C LYS A 31 19.92 -12.61 -2.72
N LEU A 32 19.59 -11.32 -2.80
CA LEU A 32 20.25 -10.30 -1.98
C LEU A 32 20.06 -10.57 -0.49
N SER A 33 21.12 -10.36 0.28
CA SER A 33 21.06 -10.48 1.73
C SER A 33 20.25 -9.34 2.35
N GLY A 34 19.67 -9.59 3.53
CA GLY A 34 18.92 -8.57 4.27
C GLY A 34 19.72 -7.31 4.58
N VAL A 35 21.05 -7.42 4.71
CA VAL A 35 21.96 -6.29 4.92
C VAL A 35 22.09 -5.44 3.65
N GLN A 36 22.23 -6.08 2.48
CA GLN A 36 22.29 -5.37 1.20
C GLN A 36 20.96 -4.65 0.90
N LEU A 37 19.83 -5.31 1.14
CA LEU A 37 18.51 -4.71 0.99
C LEU A 37 18.29 -3.53 1.96
N ALA A 38 18.72 -3.68 3.21
CA ALA A 38 18.64 -2.61 4.21
C ALA A 38 19.41 -1.36 3.75
N ALA A 39 20.63 -1.54 3.24
CA ALA A 39 21.46 -0.46 2.70
C ALA A 39 20.81 0.18 1.46
N GLN A 40 20.34 -0.62 0.51
CA GLN A 40 19.75 -0.14 -0.75
C GLN A 40 18.49 0.71 -0.50
N TYR A 41 17.62 0.27 0.40
CA TYR A 41 16.35 0.94 0.68
C TYR A 41 16.47 2.00 1.79
N GLY A 42 17.59 2.05 2.52
CA GLY A 42 17.80 2.95 3.65
C GLY A 42 16.89 2.65 4.83
N ILE A 43 16.66 1.37 5.11
CA ILE A 43 15.82 0.87 6.21
C ILE A 43 16.62 -0.06 7.12
N SER A 44 16.08 -0.37 8.31
CA SER A 44 16.73 -1.31 9.21
C SER A 44 16.62 -2.75 8.71
N THR A 45 17.58 -3.60 9.07
CA THR A 45 17.53 -5.05 8.76
C THR A 45 16.30 -5.72 9.37
N SER A 46 15.84 -5.28 10.55
CA SER A 46 14.59 -5.78 11.14
C SER A 46 13.37 -5.43 10.28
N THR A 47 13.32 -4.23 9.70
CA THR A 47 12.26 -3.84 8.76
C THR A 47 12.29 -4.71 7.50
N VAL A 48 13.48 -5.02 6.97
CA VAL A 48 13.63 -5.95 5.84
C VAL A 48 13.07 -7.32 6.20
N SER A 49 13.46 -7.87 7.36
CA SER A 49 12.95 -9.16 7.83
C SER A 49 11.43 -9.17 7.98
N ASP A 50 10.83 -8.12 8.54
CA ASP A 50 9.38 -8.04 8.70
C ASP A 50 8.63 -7.91 7.36
N ILE A 51 9.22 -7.25 6.38
CA ILE A 51 8.69 -7.22 5.01
C ILE A 51 8.76 -8.62 4.39
N LEU A 52 9.93 -9.26 4.44
CA LEU A 52 10.15 -10.58 3.84
C LEU A 52 9.29 -11.69 4.46
N LYS A 53 8.92 -11.58 5.75
CA LYS A 53 7.95 -12.52 6.38
C LYS A 53 6.58 -12.51 5.71
N ARG A 54 6.20 -11.40 5.07
CA ARG A 54 4.93 -11.25 4.32
C ARG A 54 5.19 -11.15 2.82
N SER A 55 6.25 -11.78 2.32
CA SER A 55 6.69 -11.67 0.93
C SER A 55 5.60 -12.05 -0.07
N GLU A 56 4.86 -13.13 0.16
CA GLU A 56 3.76 -13.57 -0.71
C GLU A 56 2.70 -12.47 -0.87
N HIS A 57 2.36 -11.79 0.24
CA HIS A 57 1.42 -10.67 0.24
C HIS A 57 1.96 -9.46 -0.54
N TRP A 58 3.23 -9.09 -0.35
CA TRP A 58 3.79 -7.96 -1.09
C TRP A 58 3.93 -8.26 -2.59
N LEU A 59 4.20 -9.52 -2.96
CA LEU A 59 4.29 -9.96 -4.34
C LEU A 59 2.94 -9.96 -5.07
N SER A 60 1.82 -10.12 -4.35
CA SER A 60 0.48 -10.07 -4.93
C SER A 60 -0.02 -8.65 -5.22
N ILE A 61 0.69 -7.61 -4.78
CA ILE A 61 0.30 -6.22 -5.00
C ILE A 61 0.36 -5.88 -6.50
N ASP A 62 -0.75 -5.38 -7.02
CA ASP A 62 -0.81 -4.79 -8.35
C ASP A 62 -0.21 -3.38 -8.33
N THR A 63 0.95 -3.24 -8.96
CA THR A 63 1.68 -1.98 -9.07
C THR A 63 1.12 -1.03 -10.12
N THR A 64 0.17 -1.49 -10.95
CA THR A 64 -0.51 -0.63 -11.93
C THR A 64 -1.59 0.23 -11.28
N LEU A 65 -2.08 -0.19 -10.10
CA LEU A 65 -3.10 0.55 -9.35
C LEU A 65 -2.50 1.79 -8.65
N PRO A 66 -3.23 2.91 -8.58
CA PRO A 66 -2.76 4.13 -7.89
C PRO A 66 -2.41 3.92 -6.41
N ASN A 67 -3.02 2.92 -5.77
CA ASN A 67 -2.79 2.61 -4.36
C ASN A 67 -1.39 2.01 -4.08
N ALA A 68 -0.66 1.54 -5.11
CA ALA A 68 0.67 0.97 -4.95
C ALA A 68 1.70 1.98 -4.41
N ASN A 69 1.46 3.27 -4.63
CA ASN A 69 2.29 4.36 -4.09
C ASN A 69 1.96 4.72 -2.64
N ASN A 70 0.91 4.14 -2.06
CA ASN A 70 0.62 4.34 -0.65
C ASN A 70 1.69 3.67 0.23
N PHE A 71 1.91 4.22 1.43
CA PHE A 71 2.80 3.60 2.43
C PHE A 71 2.10 2.48 3.21
N ARG A 72 0.76 2.52 3.25
CA ARG A 72 -0.11 1.60 3.99
C ARG A 72 -1.29 1.23 3.11
N GLU A 73 -1.72 -0.02 3.22
CA GLU A 73 -3.01 -0.44 2.69
C GLU A 73 -4.11 0.32 3.44
N LYS A 74 -5.08 0.82 2.69
CA LYS A 74 -6.30 1.39 3.26
C LYS A 74 -7.29 0.26 3.41
N SER A 75 -7.69 -0.05 4.64
CA SER A 75 -8.87 -0.87 4.87
C SER A 75 -10.10 -0.01 4.59
N SER A 76 -10.95 -0.49 3.69
CA SER A 76 -12.26 0.10 3.47
C SER A 76 -13.08 -0.01 4.76
N VAL A 77 -13.68 1.10 5.20
CA VAL A 77 -14.54 1.10 6.40
C VAL A 77 -15.91 0.51 6.08
N TYR A 78 -16.35 0.66 4.82
CA TYR A 78 -17.63 0.17 4.33
C TYR A 78 -17.43 -0.55 2.98
N PRO A 79 -16.84 -1.76 2.97
CA PRO A 79 -16.47 -2.43 1.72
C PRO A 79 -17.66 -2.66 0.79
N GLN A 80 -18.81 -3.10 1.35
CA GLN A 80 -20.01 -3.35 0.54
C GLN A 80 -20.57 -2.04 -0.05
N LEU A 81 -20.58 -0.96 0.73
CA LEU A 81 -21.05 0.34 0.25
C LEU A 81 -20.13 0.88 -0.85
N GLU A 82 -18.81 0.82 -0.65
CA GLU A 82 -17.83 1.24 -1.66
C GLU A 82 -17.97 0.45 -2.95
N GLU A 83 -18.19 -0.86 -2.89
CA GLU A 83 -18.44 -1.71 -4.05
C GLU A 83 -19.69 -1.29 -4.81
N VAL A 84 -20.82 -1.16 -4.10
CA VAL A 84 -22.10 -0.78 -4.68
C VAL A 84 -22.05 0.64 -5.29
N MET A 85 -21.37 1.57 -4.61
CA MET A 85 -21.17 2.92 -5.10
C MET A 85 -20.27 2.95 -6.34
N SER A 86 -19.22 2.12 -6.41
CA SER A 86 -18.37 1.99 -7.60
C SER A 86 -19.20 1.56 -8.81
N ILE A 87 -19.99 0.49 -8.66
CA ILE A 87 -20.87 -0.01 -9.73
C ILE A 87 -21.85 1.08 -10.19
N TRP A 88 -22.45 1.82 -9.25
CA TRP A 88 -23.40 2.87 -9.58
C TRP A 88 -22.75 4.04 -10.33
N VAL A 89 -21.54 4.45 -9.92
CA VAL A 89 -20.75 5.49 -10.61
C VAL A 89 -20.44 5.06 -12.04
N ASP A 90 -19.98 3.82 -12.24
CA ASP A 90 -19.69 3.27 -13.57
C ASP A 90 -20.93 3.27 -14.48
N GLN A 91 -22.11 2.95 -13.92
CA GLN A 91 -23.38 3.03 -14.63
C GLN A 91 -23.75 4.46 -15.06
N GLN A 92 -23.46 5.48 -14.24
CA GLN A 92 -23.73 6.86 -14.62
C GLN A 92 -22.73 7.36 -15.67
N ILE A 93 -21.45 7.00 -15.53
CA ILE A 93 -20.40 7.35 -16.50
C ILE A 93 -20.72 6.76 -17.86
N SER A 94 -21.12 5.48 -17.92
CA SER A 94 -21.52 4.83 -19.20
C SER A 94 -22.75 5.47 -19.87
N ARG A 95 -23.56 6.22 -19.10
CA ARG A 95 -24.69 7.00 -19.62
C ARG A 95 -24.31 8.44 -20.00
N ASN A 96 -23.01 8.78 -19.98
CA ASN A 96 -22.48 10.13 -20.17
C ASN A 96 -23.09 11.18 -19.22
N LEU A 97 -23.51 10.76 -18.02
CA LEU A 97 -24.04 11.68 -17.01
C LEU A 97 -22.87 12.26 -16.20
N THR A 98 -22.87 13.58 -16.03
CA THR A 98 -21.89 14.26 -15.16
C THR A 98 -22.27 14.03 -13.71
N ILE A 99 -21.45 13.26 -12.99
CA ILE A 99 -21.59 13.08 -11.54
C ILE A 99 -20.71 14.11 -10.83
N ASN A 100 -21.26 14.77 -9.82
CA ASN A 100 -20.52 15.63 -8.91
C ASN A 100 -20.59 15.09 -7.46
N GLY A 101 -19.74 15.61 -6.58
CA GLY A 101 -19.65 15.18 -5.18
C GLY A 101 -21.00 15.14 -4.43
N PRO A 102 -21.86 16.18 -4.54
CA PRO A 102 -23.17 16.18 -3.90
C PRO A 102 -24.09 15.02 -4.31
N ILE A 103 -24.14 14.66 -5.59
CA ILE A 103 -24.99 13.55 -6.06
C ILE A 103 -24.49 12.22 -5.48
N ILE A 104 -23.17 12.02 -5.40
CA ILE A 104 -22.55 10.82 -4.80
C ILE A 104 -22.93 10.71 -3.32
N GLN A 105 -22.86 11.82 -2.58
CA GLN A 105 -23.21 11.85 -1.15
C GLN A 105 -24.68 11.50 -0.91
N GLN A 106 -25.58 12.10 -1.69
CA GLN A 106 -27.01 11.81 -1.60
C GLN A 106 -27.29 10.33 -1.89
N LYS A 107 -26.62 9.76 -2.89
CA LYS A 107 -26.82 8.35 -3.24
C LYS A 107 -26.30 7.40 -2.17
N ALA A 108 -25.13 7.68 -1.57
CA ALA A 108 -24.58 6.89 -0.48
C ALA A 108 -25.51 6.87 0.75
N HIS A 109 -26.07 8.03 1.13
CA HIS A 109 -27.01 8.11 2.26
C HIS A 109 -28.31 7.32 2.04
N LEU A 110 -28.80 7.25 0.80
CA LEU A 110 -30.00 6.47 0.49
C LEU A 110 -29.77 4.95 0.52
N GLN A 111 -28.52 4.50 0.62
CA GLN A 111 -28.14 3.09 0.53
C GLN A 111 -27.77 2.48 1.89
N ASP A 112 -27.47 3.33 2.89
CA ASP A 112 -27.20 2.96 4.29
C ASP A 112 -28.45 3.02 5.21
N GLY A 113 -29.61 3.36 4.64
CA GLY A 113 -30.90 3.51 5.35
C GLY A 113 -31.84 2.32 5.20
#